data_AF-A0A9E3NVY8-F1
#
_entry.id   AF-A0A9E3NVY8-F1
#
_cell.length_a   1.000
_cell.length_b   1.000
_cell.length_c   1.000
_cell.angle_alpha   90.00
_cell.angle_beta   90.00
_cell.angle_gamma   90.00
#
_symmetry.space_group_name_H-M   'P 1'
#
loop_
_entity.id
_entity.type
_entity.pdbx_description
1 polymer ?
#
loop_
_entity_poly.entity_id
_entity_poly.type
_entity_poly.pdbx_seq_one_letter_code
_entity_poly.pdbx_strand_id
1 'polypeptide(L)'
;MAGRYGMSFAKKHIDDGEYAEAIAAATKAIEDGDAGPEPLFDRATAHELAEQFSEAAADFEGAIAKNLVDKEIDPFVLDDAYFSALVAGARADKEIARGVAMLDRYAKTLPDGAHLADARDWQKRLRGEMPSLLDKTRDIDAV
;
A
#
# COMPACT_ATOMS: atom_id res chain seq x y z
N MET A 1 10.68 16.99 -22.96
CA MET A 1 10.11 17.94 -21.99
C MET A 1 8.64 17.60 -21.81
N ALA A 2 8.33 16.58 -21.00
CA ALA A 2 6.94 16.19 -20.73
C ALA A 2 6.52 16.89 -19.43
N GLY A 3 5.74 17.96 -19.55
CA GLY A 3 5.02 18.50 -18.41
C GLY A 3 3.93 17.51 -18.02
N ARG A 4 4.17 16.70 -16.98
CA ARG A 4 3.12 15.90 -16.33
C ARG A 4 2.24 16.87 -15.53
N TYR A 5 1.27 17.46 -16.22
CA TYR A 5 0.16 18.22 -15.63
C TYR A 5 -1.19 17.62 -16.06
N GLY A 6 -1.20 16.31 -16.32
CA GLY A 6 -2.39 15.53 -16.59
C GLY A 6 -2.37 14.28 -15.73
N MET A 7 -3.47 14.05 -15.01
CA MET A 7 -3.80 12.79 -14.36
C MET A 7 -3.47 11.60 -15.28
N SER A 8 -2.74 10.60 -14.78
CA SER A 8 -2.43 9.39 -15.54
C SER A 8 -3.73 8.66 -15.93
N PHE A 9 -3.72 7.86 -17.01
CA PHE A 9 -4.89 7.05 -17.37
C PHE A 9 -5.26 6.07 -16.26
N ALA A 10 -4.26 5.51 -15.55
CA ALA A 10 -4.48 4.62 -14.43
C ALA A 10 -5.20 5.34 -13.28
N LYS A 11 -4.75 6.56 -12.92
CA LYS A 11 -5.39 7.38 -11.89
C LYS A 11 -6.84 7.71 -12.23
N LYS A 12 -7.14 8.02 -13.50
CA LYS A 12 -8.52 8.22 -13.95
C LYS A 12 -9.37 6.96 -13.73
N HIS A 13 -8.90 5.79 -14.16
CA HIS A 13 -9.61 4.53 -13.97
C HIS A 13 -9.77 4.18 -12.49
N ILE A 14 -8.81 4.50 -11.63
CA ILE A 14 -8.92 4.36 -10.17
C ILE A 14 -10.08 5.21 -9.63
N ASP A 15 -10.15 6.49 -10.01
CA ASP A 15 -11.20 7.41 -9.57
C ASP A 15 -12.60 6.96 -10.06
N ASP A 16 -12.66 6.33 -11.25
CA ASP A 16 -13.87 5.76 -11.83
C ASP A 16 -14.25 4.38 -11.24
N GLY A 17 -13.40 3.79 -10.40
CA GLY A 17 -13.60 2.45 -9.79
C GLY A 17 -13.27 1.26 -10.71
N GLU A 18 -12.65 1.53 -11.86
CA GLU A 18 -12.30 0.58 -12.92
C GLU A 18 -10.90 0.00 -12.66
N TYR A 19 -10.76 -0.81 -11.60
CA TYR A 19 -9.45 -1.23 -11.11
C TYR A 19 -8.68 -2.13 -12.10
N ALA A 20 -9.37 -2.96 -12.87
CA ALA A 20 -8.73 -3.82 -13.88
C ALA A 20 -8.14 -2.98 -15.02
N GLU A 21 -8.89 -1.97 -15.47
CA GLU A 21 -8.49 -1.00 -16.49
C GLU A 21 -7.34 -0.12 -15.99
N ALA A 22 -7.36 0.28 -14.71
CA ALA A 22 -6.26 0.99 -14.08
C ALA A 22 -4.96 0.17 -14.06
N ILE A 23 -5.04 -1.11 -13.68
CA ILE A 23 -3.90 -2.04 -13.70
C ILE A 23 -3.33 -2.17 -15.12
N ALA A 24 -4.20 -2.31 -16.12
CA ALA A 24 -3.80 -2.42 -17.53
C ALA A 24 -3.14 -1.13 -18.03
N ALA A 25 -3.70 0.04 -17.71
CA ALA A 25 -3.16 1.34 -18.09
C ALA A 25 -1.78 1.58 -17.48
N ALA A 26 -1.61 1.30 -16.18
CA ALA A 26 -0.33 1.44 -15.49
C ALA A 26 0.72 0.45 -16.01
N THR A 27 0.32 -0.81 -16.27
CA THR A 27 1.21 -1.81 -16.87
C THR A 27 1.69 -1.38 -18.25
N LYS A 28 0.78 -0.84 -19.08
CA LYS A 28 1.16 -0.30 -20.38
C LYS A 28 2.15 0.86 -20.26
N ALA A 29 1.97 1.78 -19.31
CA ALA A 29 2.92 2.87 -19.10
C ALA A 29 4.34 2.36 -18.78
N ILE A 30 4.43 1.33 -17.93
CA ILE A 30 5.70 0.65 -17.61
C ILE A 30 6.31 0.00 -18.87
N GLU A 31 5.51 -0.70 -19.67
CA GLU A 31 5.95 -1.35 -20.92
C GLU A 31 6.39 -0.33 -21.99
N ASP A 32 5.72 0.82 -22.05
CA ASP A 32 6.06 1.94 -22.95
C ASP A 32 7.31 2.71 -22.49
N GLY A 33 7.92 2.31 -21.36
CA GLY A 33 9.21 2.78 -20.89
C GLY A 33 9.15 3.84 -19.80
N ASP A 34 8.00 4.06 -19.17
CA ASP A 34 7.91 4.89 -17.98
C ASP A 34 8.61 4.18 -16.81
N ALA A 35 9.83 4.67 -16.50
CA ALA A 35 10.70 4.10 -15.50
C ALA A 35 10.54 4.73 -14.10
N GLY A 36 9.65 5.71 -13.97
CA GLY A 36 9.41 6.46 -12.75
C GLY A 36 8.56 5.70 -11.72
N PRO A 37 8.38 6.27 -10.52
CA PRO A 37 7.59 5.65 -9.46
C PRO A 37 6.07 5.72 -9.68
N GLU A 38 5.57 6.70 -10.46
CA GLU A 38 4.12 6.95 -10.63
C GLU A 38 3.34 5.74 -11.20
N PRO A 39 3.76 5.08 -12.29
CA PRO A 39 3.03 3.91 -12.81
C PRO A 39 2.95 2.75 -11.81
N LEU A 40 4.02 2.54 -11.02
CA LEU A 40 4.03 1.51 -9.98
C LEU A 40 3.10 1.88 -8.83
N PHE A 41 3.10 3.16 -8.42
CA PHE A 41 2.20 3.66 -7.37
C PHE A 41 0.73 3.55 -7.76
N ASP A 42 0.39 3.94 -9.00
CA ASP A 42 -0.98 3.82 -9.51
C ASP A 42 -1.40 2.35 -9.62
N ARG A 43 -0.53 1.47 -10.15
CA ARG A 43 -0.83 0.03 -10.23
C ARG A 43 -1.00 -0.61 -8.85
N ALA A 44 -0.16 -0.23 -7.89
CA ALA A 44 -0.26 -0.70 -6.51
C ALA A 44 -1.60 -0.30 -5.87
N THR A 45 -2.01 0.95 -6.07
CA THR A 45 -3.30 1.48 -5.58
C THR A 45 -4.47 0.73 -6.21
N ALA A 46 -4.43 0.47 -7.52
CA ALA A 46 -5.46 -0.30 -8.20
C ALA A 46 -5.51 -1.76 -7.71
N HIS A 47 -4.35 -2.40 -7.46
CA HIS A 47 -4.29 -3.72 -6.86
C HIS A 47 -4.86 -3.74 -5.43
N GLU A 48 -4.54 -2.75 -4.60
CA GLU A 48 -5.09 -2.64 -3.25
C GLU A 48 -6.61 -2.55 -3.27
N LEU A 49 -7.16 -1.67 -4.11
CA LEU A 49 -8.60 -1.47 -4.26
C LEU A 49 -9.31 -2.70 -4.86
N ALA A 50 -8.59 -3.50 -5.65
CA ALA A 50 -9.05 -4.80 -6.15
C ALA A 50 -8.83 -5.97 -5.15
N GLU A 51 -8.39 -5.69 -3.92
CA GLU A 51 -8.07 -6.67 -2.87
C GLU A 51 -6.93 -7.66 -3.25
N GLN A 52 -6.07 -7.26 -4.20
CA GLN A 52 -4.88 -7.98 -4.65
C GLN A 52 -3.65 -7.55 -3.85
N PHE A 53 -3.67 -7.81 -2.55
CA PHE A 53 -2.73 -7.19 -1.62
C PHE A 53 -1.26 -7.61 -1.79
N SER A 54 -1.00 -8.80 -2.35
CA SER A 54 0.38 -9.26 -2.56
C SER A 54 1.06 -8.51 -3.70
N GLU A 55 0.29 -8.28 -4.78
CA GLU A 55 0.66 -7.50 -5.95
C GLU A 55 0.80 -6.01 -5.57
N ALA A 56 -0.16 -5.47 -4.81
CA ALA A 56 -0.10 -4.10 -4.29
C ALA A 56 1.19 -3.86 -3.48
N ALA A 57 1.52 -4.75 -2.55
CA ALA A 57 2.75 -4.63 -1.76
C ALA A 57 4.01 -4.64 -2.63
N ALA A 58 4.07 -5.52 -3.64
CA ALA A 58 5.22 -5.60 -4.53
C ALA A 58 5.39 -4.32 -5.39
N ASP A 59 4.29 -3.76 -5.88
CA ASP A 59 4.35 -2.52 -6.66
C ASP A 59 4.67 -1.30 -5.80
N PHE A 60 4.13 -1.19 -4.58
CA PHE A 60 4.52 -0.12 -3.65
C PHE A 60 6.01 -0.18 -3.30
N GLU A 61 6.55 -1.37 -3.05
CA GLU A 61 8.00 -1.57 -2.83
C GLU A 61 8.83 -1.11 -4.04
N GLY A 62 8.37 -1.44 -5.24
CA GLY A 62 8.97 -0.96 -6.48
C GLY A 62 8.91 0.57 -6.62
N ALA A 63 7.75 1.17 -6.34
CA ALA A 63 7.55 2.62 -6.39
C ALA A 63 8.46 3.35 -5.38
N ILE A 64 8.54 2.85 -4.14
CA ILE A 64 9.46 3.36 -3.12
C ILE A 64 10.90 3.31 -3.61
N ALA A 65 11.35 2.17 -4.14
CA ALA A 65 12.71 2.00 -4.63
C ALA A 65 13.07 2.96 -5.77
N LYS A 66 12.14 3.19 -6.71
CA LYS A 66 12.29 4.17 -7.80
C LYS A 66 12.32 5.60 -7.30
N ASN A 67 11.44 5.93 -6.35
CA ASN A 67 11.30 7.28 -5.84
C ASN A 67 12.52 7.76 -5.03
N LEU A 68 13.37 6.85 -4.53
CA LEU A 68 14.66 7.21 -3.92
C LEU A 68 15.58 7.97 -4.91
N VAL A 69 15.45 7.69 -6.21
CA VAL A 69 16.23 8.31 -7.28
C VAL A 69 15.47 9.50 -7.86
N ASP A 70 14.24 9.28 -8.31
CA ASP A 70 13.51 10.25 -9.14
C ASP A 70 12.83 11.36 -8.31
N LYS A 71 12.40 11.04 -7.08
CA LYS A 71 11.75 11.96 -6.14
C LYS A 71 10.51 12.67 -6.72
N GLU A 72 9.72 11.93 -7.51
CA GLU A 72 8.51 12.43 -8.14
C GLU A 72 7.30 12.43 -7.19
N ILE A 73 7.25 11.48 -6.25
CA ILE A 73 6.18 11.34 -5.27
C ILE A 73 6.70 11.76 -3.90
N ASP A 74 5.87 12.43 -3.11
CA ASP A 74 6.21 12.71 -1.70
C ASP A 74 6.45 11.37 -0.97
N PRO A 75 7.65 11.14 -0.37
CA PRO A 75 7.93 9.92 0.36
C PRO A 75 6.92 9.63 1.47
N PHE A 76 6.30 10.65 2.08
CA PHE A 76 5.26 10.46 3.08
C PHE A 76 4.01 9.80 2.49
N VAL A 77 3.63 10.15 1.26
CA VAL A 77 2.48 9.55 0.57
C VAL A 77 2.75 8.07 0.27
N LEU A 78 3.97 7.73 -0.15
CA LEU A 78 4.36 6.35 -0.38
C LEU A 78 4.40 5.53 0.92
N ASP A 79 4.93 6.11 2.00
CA ASP A 79 4.99 5.46 3.31
C ASP A 79 3.59 5.11 3.84
N ASP A 80 2.68 6.08 3.84
CA ASP A 80 1.30 5.93 4.35
C ASP A 80 0.46 4.95 3.49
N ALA A 81 0.53 5.07 2.15
CA ALA A 81 -0.17 4.18 1.23
C ALA A 81 0.33 2.74 1.36
N TYR A 82 1.65 2.54 1.38
CA TYR A 82 2.24 1.21 1.54
C TYR A 82 1.86 0.59 2.89
N PHE A 83 1.95 1.34 3.99
CA PHE A 83 1.53 0.86 5.30
C PHE A 83 0.05 0.44 5.31
N SER A 84 -0.82 1.29 4.77
CA SER A 84 -2.27 1.02 4.68
C SER A 84 -2.56 -0.28 3.91
N ALA A 85 -1.93 -0.46 2.75
CA ALA A 85 -2.10 -1.66 1.94
C ALA A 85 -1.60 -2.94 2.65
N LEU A 86 -0.48 -2.86 3.38
CA LEU A 86 0.01 -3.99 4.18
C LEU A 86 -0.94 -4.35 5.32
N VAL A 87 -1.51 -3.36 6.00
CA VAL A 87 -2.52 -3.58 7.06
C VAL A 87 -3.78 -4.21 6.47
N ALA A 88 -4.26 -3.71 5.32
CA ALA A 88 -5.42 -4.27 4.63
C ALA A 88 -5.18 -5.74 4.26
N GLY A 89 -4.05 -6.04 3.60
CA GLY A 89 -3.68 -7.40 3.24
C GLY A 89 -3.49 -8.31 4.45
N ALA A 90 -2.88 -7.81 5.51
CA ALA A 90 -2.67 -8.60 6.73
C ALA A 90 -3.96 -8.95 7.45
N ARG A 91 -4.97 -8.08 7.41
CA ARG A 91 -6.30 -8.33 8.00
C ARG A 91 -7.18 -9.23 7.13
N ALA A 92 -7.00 -9.18 5.81
CA ALA A 92 -7.76 -10.01 4.87
C ALA A 92 -7.27 -11.47 4.86
N ASP A 93 -6.02 -11.73 5.26
CA ASP A 93 -5.50 -13.09 5.31
C ASP A 93 -6.13 -13.91 6.45
N LYS A 94 -6.48 -15.16 6.14
CA LYS A 94 -7.04 -16.13 7.10
C LYS A 94 -5.98 -16.73 8.01
N GLU A 95 -4.72 -16.72 7.58
CA GLU A 95 -3.60 -17.26 8.33
C GLU A 95 -2.81 -16.13 9.00
N ILE A 96 -2.84 -16.11 10.34
CA ILE A 96 -2.13 -15.09 11.15
C ILE A 96 -0.66 -14.99 10.74
N ALA A 97 0.00 -16.13 10.47
CA ALA A 97 1.40 -16.15 10.06
C ALA A 97 1.66 -15.39 8.75
N ARG A 98 0.75 -15.49 7.77
CA ARG A 98 0.88 -14.77 6.50
C ARG A 98 0.57 -13.28 6.67
N GLY A 99 -0.44 -12.93 7.48
CA GLY A 99 -0.72 -11.52 7.79
C GLY A 99 0.44 -10.84 8.53
N VAL A 100 1.06 -11.52 9.49
CA VAL A 100 2.27 -11.05 10.17
C VAL A 100 3.43 -10.89 9.18
N ALA A 101 3.63 -11.85 8.28
CA ALA A 101 4.67 -11.80 7.26
C ALA A 101 4.44 -10.66 6.25
N MET A 102 3.20 -10.31 5.96
CA MET A 102 2.85 -9.12 5.16
C MET A 102 3.36 -7.85 5.86
N LEU A 103 3.06 -7.68 7.15
CA LEU A 103 3.54 -6.52 7.93
C LEU A 103 5.06 -6.50 8.14
N ASP A 104 5.73 -7.67 8.16
CA ASP A 104 7.19 -7.74 8.23
C ASP A 104 7.88 -7.08 7.01
N ARG A 105 7.16 -6.94 5.88
CA ARG A 105 7.67 -6.25 4.70
C ARG A 105 7.89 -4.76 4.97
N TYR A 106 7.08 -4.14 5.82
CA TYR A 106 7.18 -2.71 6.12
C TYR A 106 8.58 -2.34 6.62
N ALA A 107 9.05 -3.01 7.69
CA ALA A 107 10.34 -2.74 8.29
C ALA A 107 11.55 -3.09 7.40
N LYS A 108 11.35 -3.96 6.39
CA LYS A 108 12.40 -4.30 5.40
C LYS A 108 12.52 -3.23 4.33
N THR A 109 11.40 -2.70 3.87
CA THR A 109 11.35 -1.70 2.78
C THR A 109 11.61 -0.30 3.30
N LEU A 110 11.07 0.04 4.47
CA LEU A 110 11.18 1.36 5.11
C LEU A 110 11.72 1.20 6.55
N PRO A 111 13.03 0.92 6.73
CA PRO A 111 13.63 0.73 8.05
C PRO A 111 13.61 2.00 8.91
N ASP A 112 13.42 3.17 8.29
CA ASP A 112 13.27 4.48 8.93
C ASP A 112 11.84 5.07 8.71
N GLY A 113 10.87 4.22 8.34
CA GLY A 113 9.51 4.64 8.02
C GLY A 113 8.69 5.09 9.24
N ALA A 114 7.65 5.88 8.99
CA ALA A 114 6.82 6.49 10.04
C ALA A 114 6.00 5.48 10.87
N HIS A 115 5.63 4.36 10.27
CA HIS A 115 4.68 3.37 10.82
C HIS A 115 5.34 2.12 11.41
N LEU A 116 6.64 2.14 11.75
CA LEU A 116 7.33 0.97 12.32
C LEU A 116 6.70 0.48 13.63
N ALA A 117 6.27 1.42 14.48
CA ALA A 117 5.59 1.09 15.73
C ALA A 117 4.19 0.52 15.45
N ASP A 118 3.45 1.14 14.53
CA ASP A 118 2.10 0.74 14.16
C ASP A 118 2.09 -0.67 13.52
N ALA A 119 3.04 -0.97 12.64
CA ALA A 119 3.19 -2.29 12.03
C ALA A 119 3.41 -3.38 13.10
N ARG A 120 4.29 -3.14 14.07
CA ARG A 120 4.53 -4.07 15.20
C ARG A 120 3.28 -4.26 16.05
N ASP A 121 2.55 -3.18 16.28
CA ASP A 121 1.32 -3.21 17.05
C ASP A 121 0.21 -3.98 16.32
N TRP A 122 0.09 -3.83 15.00
CA TRP A 122 -0.79 -4.67 14.19
C TRP A 122 -0.39 -6.15 14.24
N GLN A 123 0.90 -6.48 14.19
CA GLN A 123 1.37 -7.86 14.33
C GLN A 123 0.96 -8.48 15.68
N LYS A 124 1.10 -7.73 16.78
CA LYS A 124 0.60 -8.18 18.10
C LYS A 124 -0.90 -8.40 18.10
N ARG A 125 -1.68 -7.50 17.49
CA ARG A 125 -3.15 -7.65 17.37
C ARG A 125 -3.54 -8.91 16.60
N LEU A 126 -2.89 -9.17 15.46
CA LEU A 126 -3.13 -10.39 14.69
C LEU A 126 -2.84 -11.66 15.48
N ARG A 127 -1.86 -11.63 16.39
CA ARG A 127 -1.51 -12.74 17.29
C ARG A 127 -2.37 -12.82 18.55
N GLY A 128 -3.27 -11.86 18.79
CA GLY A 128 -4.05 -11.77 20.03
C GLY A 128 -3.24 -11.33 21.26
N GLU A 129 -2.03 -10.79 21.06
CA GLU A 129 -1.14 -10.30 22.12
C GLU A 129 -1.50 -8.87 22.58
N MET A 130 -2.37 -8.19 21.82
CA MET A 130 -2.87 -6.86 22.15
C MET A 130 -4.36 -6.75 21.78
N PRO A 131 -5.19 -6.03 22.58
CA PRO A 131 -6.60 -5.87 22.28
C PRO A 131 -6.85 -5.29 20.89
N SER A 132 -7.95 -5.72 20.28
CA SER A 132 -8.44 -5.13 19.05
C SER A 132 -8.74 -3.65 19.27
N LEU A 133 -8.58 -2.84 18.22
CA LEU A 133 -8.99 -1.44 18.26
C LEU A 133 -10.50 -1.29 18.51
N LEU A 134 -11.29 -2.32 18.17
CA LEU A 134 -12.73 -2.39 18.43
C LEU A 134 -13.10 -2.79 19.87
N ASP A 135 -12.16 -3.40 20.62
CA ASP A 135 -12.43 -3.79 22.01
C ASP A 135 -12.53 -2.55 22.92
N LYS A 136 -11.81 -1.48 22.60
CA LYS A 136 -11.88 -0.20 23.35
C LYS A 136 -13.25 0.47 23.30
N THR A 137 -14.04 0.25 22.26
CA THR A 137 -15.39 0.82 22.14
C THR A 137 -16.46 0.08 22.94
N ARG A 138 -16.22 -1.20 23.32
CA ARG A 138 -17.18 -1.96 24.15
C ARG A 138 -17.23 -1.50 25.60
N ASP A 139 -16.13 -0.95 26.11
CA ASP A 139 -16.02 -0.54 27.51
C ASP A 139 -16.57 0.88 27.78
N ILE A 140 -16.90 1.64 26.73
CA ILE A 140 -17.42 3.02 26.86
C ILE A 140 -18.95 3.03 27.11
N ASP A 141 -19.65 1.95 26.74
CA ASP A 141 -21.10 1.81 26.90
C ASP A 141 -21.53 1.12 28.22
N ALA A 142 -20.58 0.88 29.13
CA ALA A 142 -20.84 0.29 30.44
C ALA A 142 -20.79 1.36 31.56
N VAL A 143 -21.77 2.27 31.58
CA VAL A 143 -22.05 3.18 32.71
C VAL A 143 -23.53 3.17 33.04
#